data_AF-D7NJ99-F1
#
_entry.id   AF-D7NJ99-F1
#
_cell.length_a   1.000
_cell.length_b   1.000
_cell.length_c   1.000
_cell.angle_alpha   90.00
_cell.angle_beta   90.00
_cell.angle_gamma   90.00
#
_symmetry.space_group_name_H-M   'P 1'
#
loop_
_entity.id
_entity.type
_entity.pdbx_description
1 polymer ?
#
loop_
_entity_poly.entity_id
_entity_poly.type
_entity_poly.pdbx_seq_one_letter_code
_entity_poly.pdbx_strand_id
1 'polypeptide(L)'
;ATVLAQAMVNEGMKNLAAGANPIILRKGMKKATDAAVEAIKKMSKPINGKEQIARVAAISASDDEVGTMVADAMEKVSKDGVITIEESKTMKTELDLVEGMQFDRGYLSAYMCTDMDKMEANLDDPYVLITDKKISNIQDLPPLLEQVVKMGARLLIIAEDVEGEALTTLIVNKLRGTFNVVAV
;
A
#
# COMPACT_ATOMS: atom_id res chain seq x y z
N ALA A 1 -15.21 -9.49 0.75
CA ALA A 1 -15.68 -9.31 2.15
C ALA A 1 -17.08 -8.70 2.22
N THR A 2 -17.38 -7.69 1.40
CA THR A 2 -18.63 -6.90 1.44
C THR A 2 -19.92 -7.71 1.37
N VAL A 3 -20.03 -8.65 0.42
CA VAL A 3 -21.25 -9.49 0.26
C VAL A 3 -21.49 -10.40 1.48
N LEU A 4 -20.43 -11.02 2.01
CA LEU A 4 -20.53 -11.86 3.20
C LEU A 4 -20.91 -11.04 4.44
N ALA A 5 -20.30 -9.86 4.60
CA ALA A 5 -20.64 -8.95 5.69
C ALA A 5 -22.11 -8.54 5.63
N GLN A 6 -22.61 -8.16 4.44
CA GLN A 6 -24.02 -7.82 4.24
C GLN A 6 -24.95 -8.98 4.62
N ALA A 7 -24.67 -10.19 4.16
CA ALA A 7 -25.48 -11.37 4.47
C ALA A 7 -25.48 -11.67 5.98
N MET A 8 -24.31 -11.62 6.62
CA MET A 8 -24.16 -11.82 8.06
C MET A 8 -24.90 -10.77 8.88
N VAL A 9 -24.88 -9.51 8.46
CA VAL A 9 -25.59 -8.41 9.11
C VAL A 9 -27.10 -8.60 8.96
N ASN A 10 -27.58 -8.86 7.75
CA ASN A 10 -29.02 -9.03 7.48
C ASN A 10 -29.61 -10.19 8.29
N GLU A 11 -28.98 -11.37 8.25
CA GLU A 11 -29.43 -12.53 9.03
C GLU A 11 -29.22 -12.32 10.54
N GLY A 12 -28.15 -11.63 10.94
CA GLY A 12 -27.92 -11.27 12.32
C GLY A 12 -29.05 -10.42 12.89
N MET A 13 -29.43 -9.34 12.18
CA MET A 13 -30.51 -8.44 12.58
C MET A 13 -31.86 -9.14 12.68
N LYS A 14 -32.17 -10.05 11.76
CA LYS A 14 -33.40 -10.85 11.79
C LYS A 14 -33.48 -11.73 13.05
N ASN A 15 -32.38 -12.37 13.43
CA ASN A 15 -32.32 -13.20 14.64
C ASN A 15 -32.40 -12.37 15.92
N LEU A 16 -31.82 -11.16 15.93
CA LEU A 16 -31.95 -10.23 17.06
C LEU A 16 -33.39 -9.75 17.24
N ALA A 17 -34.08 -9.42 16.15
CA ALA A 17 -35.50 -9.05 16.18
C ALA A 17 -36.39 -10.19 16.71
N ALA A 18 -35.98 -11.46 16.50
CA ALA A 18 -36.63 -12.64 17.05
C ALA A 18 -36.27 -12.93 18.53
N GLY A 19 -35.49 -12.07 19.19
CA GLY A 19 -35.13 -12.19 20.60
C GLY A 19 -33.84 -12.96 20.90
N ALA A 20 -33.03 -13.28 19.89
CA ALA A 20 -31.75 -13.94 20.12
C ALA A 20 -30.76 -13.05 20.90
N ASN A 21 -29.92 -13.65 21.74
CA ASN A 21 -28.88 -12.91 22.45
C ASN A 21 -27.69 -12.58 21.52
N PRO A 22 -27.33 -11.29 21.33
CA PRO A 22 -26.26 -10.87 20.41
C PRO A 22 -24.89 -11.44 20.77
N ILE A 23 -24.59 -11.60 22.05
CA ILE A 23 -23.30 -12.12 22.52
C ILE A 23 -23.17 -13.61 22.15
N ILE A 24 -24.26 -14.38 22.30
CA ILE A 24 -24.28 -15.80 21.96
C ILE A 24 -24.20 -15.97 20.44
N LEU A 25 -24.95 -15.16 19.69
CA LEU A 25 -24.93 -15.18 18.22
C LEU A 25 -23.51 -14.91 17.68
N ARG A 26 -22.83 -13.87 18.18
CA ARG A 26 -21.44 -13.56 17.83
C ARG A 26 -20.49 -14.72 18.14
N LYS A 27 -20.64 -15.36 19.31
CA LYS A 27 -19.84 -16.54 19.68
C LYS A 27 -20.08 -17.72 18.72
N GLY A 28 -21.33 -17.96 18.34
CA GLY A 28 -21.69 -18.98 17.35
C GLY A 28 -21.08 -18.70 15.97
N MET A 29 -21.22 -17.46 15.49
CA MET A 29 -20.62 -17.01 14.23
C MET A 29 -19.10 -17.19 14.24
N LYS A 30 -18.41 -16.82 15.33
CA LYS A 30 -16.97 -17.03 15.44
C LYS A 30 -16.59 -18.52 15.30
N LYS A 31 -17.27 -19.41 16.04
CA LYS A 31 -17.03 -20.86 15.95
C LYS A 31 -17.26 -21.40 14.54
N ALA A 32 -18.32 -20.93 13.87
CA ALA A 32 -18.61 -21.31 12.50
C ALA A 32 -17.52 -20.82 11.52
N THR A 33 -17.07 -19.57 11.68
CA THR A 33 -15.96 -19.01 10.90
C THR A 33 -14.67 -19.80 11.11
N ASP A 34 -14.32 -20.11 12.36
CA ASP A 34 -13.12 -20.90 12.68
C ASP A 34 -13.17 -22.27 12.00
N ALA A 35 -14.33 -22.96 12.06
CA ALA A 35 -14.53 -24.24 11.39
C ALA A 35 -14.44 -24.12 9.86
N ALA A 36 -15.00 -23.06 9.27
CA ALA A 36 -14.95 -22.80 7.84
C ALA A 36 -13.50 -22.53 7.37
N VAL A 37 -12.74 -21.72 8.12
CA VAL A 37 -11.33 -21.45 7.84
C VAL A 37 -10.51 -22.72 7.87
N GLU A 38 -10.70 -23.59 8.87
CA GLU A 38 -9.99 -24.87 8.96
C GLU A 38 -10.35 -25.82 7.81
N ALA A 39 -11.60 -25.85 7.37
CA ALA A 39 -12.00 -26.61 6.19
C ALA A 39 -11.33 -26.09 4.91
N ILE A 40 -11.31 -24.76 4.72
CA ILE A 40 -10.67 -24.13 3.56
C ILE A 40 -9.16 -24.41 3.54
N LYS A 41 -8.48 -24.32 4.69
CA LYS A 41 -7.05 -24.68 4.81
C LYS A 41 -6.78 -26.13 4.39
N LYS A 42 -7.63 -27.08 4.79
CA LYS A 42 -7.51 -28.49 4.39
C LYS A 42 -7.71 -28.71 2.90
N MET A 43 -8.51 -27.87 2.24
CA MET A 43 -8.73 -27.90 0.80
C MET A 43 -7.68 -27.13 0.00
N SER A 44 -6.86 -26.30 0.68
CA SER A 44 -5.86 -25.47 0.03
C SER A 44 -4.77 -26.31 -0.62
N LYS A 45 -4.26 -25.83 -1.75
CA LYS A 45 -3.14 -26.44 -2.47
C LYS A 45 -2.04 -25.41 -2.63
N PRO A 46 -0.79 -25.71 -2.23
CA PRO A 46 0.34 -24.85 -2.53
C PRO A 46 0.45 -24.62 -4.03
N ILE A 47 0.61 -23.37 -4.44
CA ILE A 47 0.85 -22.99 -5.82
C ILE A 47 2.31 -23.34 -6.16
N ASN A 48 2.51 -24.10 -7.22
CA ASN A 48 3.83 -24.48 -7.72
C ASN A 48 3.92 -24.20 -9.22
N GLY A 49 4.97 -23.49 -9.61
CA GLY A 49 5.28 -23.21 -11.01
C GLY A 49 4.45 -22.08 -11.62
N LYS A 50 4.99 -21.56 -12.72
CA LYS A 50 4.48 -20.42 -13.47
C LYS A 50 3.05 -20.58 -13.97
N GLU A 51 2.69 -21.76 -14.48
CA GLU A 51 1.36 -22.02 -15.05
C GLU A 51 0.23 -21.83 -14.01
N GLN A 52 0.46 -22.25 -12.77
CA GLN A 52 -0.53 -22.10 -11.71
C GLN A 52 -0.67 -20.64 -11.27
N ILE A 53 0.46 -19.90 -11.22
CA ILE A 53 0.47 -18.46 -10.96
C ILE A 53 -0.33 -17.73 -12.06
N ALA A 54 -0.02 -18.02 -13.33
CA ALA A 54 -0.69 -17.41 -14.48
C ALA A 54 -2.19 -17.64 -14.44
N ARG A 55 -2.63 -18.87 -14.12
CA ARG A 55 -4.05 -19.21 -14.02
C ARG A 55 -4.77 -18.45 -12.90
N VAL A 56 -4.14 -18.32 -11.73
CA VAL A 56 -4.74 -17.58 -10.61
C VAL A 56 -4.83 -16.09 -10.94
N ALA A 57 -3.76 -15.52 -11.51
CA ALA A 57 -3.73 -14.14 -11.95
C ALA A 57 -4.77 -13.87 -13.05
N ALA A 58 -4.91 -14.75 -14.04
CA ALA A 58 -5.89 -14.64 -15.10
C ALA A 58 -7.33 -14.67 -14.59
N ILE A 59 -7.65 -15.57 -13.65
CA ILE A 59 -8.98 -15.61 -13.01
C ILE A 59 -9.25 -14.30 -12.23
N SER A 60 -8.25 -13.76 -11.55
CA SER A 60 -8.39 -12.52 -10.78
C SER A 60 -8.55 -11.30 -11.68
N ALA A 61 -7.81 -11.23 -12.78
CA ALA A 61 -7.84 -10.13 -13.75
C ALA A 61 -8.98 -10.28 -14.78
N SER A 62 -9.59 -11.47 -14.89
CA SER A 62 -10.48 -11.86 -15.99
C SER A 62 -9.84 -11.70 -17.37
N ASP A 63 -8.52 -11.92 -17.46
CA ASP A 63 -7.71 -11.73 -18.66
C ASP A 63 -6.47 -12.67 -18.65
N ASP A 64 -6.34 -13.51 -19.68
CA ASP A 64 -5.25 -14.50 -19.81
C ASP A 64 -3.89 -13.86 -20.12
N GLU A 65 -3.86 -12.73 -20.83
CA GLU A 65 -2.64 -12.00 -21.17
C GLU A 65 -2.05 -11.36 -19.91
N VAL A 66 -2.89 -10.69 -19.11
CA VAL A 66 -2.49 -10.15 -17.80
C VAL A 66 -2.01 -11.25 -16.87
N GLY A 67 -2.69 -12.40 -16.85
CA GLY A 67 -2.26 -13.55 -16.05
C GLY A 67 -0.86 -14.02 -16.41
N THR A 68 -0.55 -14.09 -17.71
CA THR A 68 0.77 -14.47 -18.22
C THR A 68 1.83 -13.45 -17.82
N MET A 69 1.56 -12.15 -17.98
CA MET A 69 2.49 -11.08 -17.59
C MET A 69 2.82 -11.09 -16.09
N VAL A 70 1.83 -11.32 -15.22
CA VAL A 70 2.06 -11.44 -13.77
C VAL A 70 2.94 -12.65 -13.45
N ALA A 71 2.73 -13.78 -14.14
CA ALA A 71 3.55 -14.97 -13.93
C ALA A 71 4.99 -14.78 -14.44
N ASP A 72 5.18 -14.08 -15.56
CA ASP A 72 6.49 -13.65 -16.06
C ASP A 72 7.20 -12.73 -15.06
N ALA A 73 6.47 -11.79 -14.46
CA ALA A 73 6.99 -10.91 -13.41
C ALA A 73 7.47 -11.71 -12.21
N MET A 74 6.61 -12.57 -11.66
CA MET A 74 6.90 -13.41 -10.48
C MET A 74 7.99 -14.46 -10.70
N GLU A 75 8.35 -14.78 -11.94
CA GLU A 75 9.49 -15.66 -12.26
C GLU A 75 10.80 -14.87 -12.30
N LYS A 76 10.74 -13.62 -12.78
CA LYS A 76 11.90 -12.72 -12.84
C LYS A 76 12.22 -12.08 -11.49
N VAL A 77 11.21 -11.71 -10.72
CA VAL A 77 11.36 -11.31 -9.31
C VAL A 77 11.30 -12.57 -8.45
N SER A 78 12.06 -12.66 -7.36
CA SER A 78 11.93 -13.79 -6.44
C SER A 78 10.53 -13.82 -5.81
N LYS A 79 10.16 -14.88 -5.10
CA LYS A 79 8.84 -14.99 -4.45
C LYS A 79 8.52 -13.82 -3.51
N ASP A 80 9.54 -13.18 -2.96
CA ASP A 80 9.45 -12.03 -2.05
C ASP A 80 9.79 -10.70 -2.75
N GLY A 81 9.88 -10.71 -4.08
CA GLY A 81 10.13 -9.53 -4.89
C GLY A 81 8.91 -8.62 -5.01
N VAL A 82 9.16 -7.34 -5.25
CA VAL A 82 8.13 -6.31 -5.36
C VAL A 82 7.71 -6.16 -6.81
N ILE A 83 6.40 -6.11 -7.06
CA ILE A 83 5.82 -5.81 -8.36
C ILE A 83 5.07 -4.49 -8.24
N THR A 84 5.48 -3.50 -9.02
CA THR A 84 4.79 -2.21 -9.15
C THR A 84 4.07 -2.13 -10.50
N ILE A 85 2.98 -1.37 -10.56
CA ILE A 85 2.22 -1.14 -11.78
C ILE A 85 2.30 0.35 -12.09
N GLU A 86 2.81 0.69 -13.27
CA GLU A 86 2.92 2.06 -13.76
C GLU A 86 2.10 2.26 -15.03
N GLU A 87 1.63 3.49 -15.26
CA GLU A 87 0.88 3.83 -16.48
C GLU A 87 1.85 4.02 -17.64
N SER A 88 1.76 3.14 -18.63
CA SER A 88 2.55 3.23 -19.87
C SER A 88 2.07 4.42 -20.72
N LYS A 89 3.02 5.18 -21.28
CA LYS A 89 2.74 6.22 -22.30
C LYS A 89 2.46 5.64 -23.68
N THR A 90 2.60 4.32 -23.85
CA THR A 90 2.38 3.61 -25.11
C THR A 90 1.14 2.72 -25.02
N MET A 91 0.65 2.25 -26.18
CA MET A 91 -0.47 1.30 -26.24
C MET A 91 -0.10 -0.13 -25.80
N LYS A 92 1.16 -0.38 -25.43
CA LYS A 92 1.64 -1.70 -25.03
C LYS A 92 1.88 -1.73 -23.51
N THR A 93 1.48 -2.84 -22.91
CA THR A 93 1.90 -3.21 -21.55
C THR A 93 3.24 -3.91 -21.66
N GLU A 94 4.23 -3.37 -20.97
CA GLU A 94 5.60 -3.87 -20.96
C GLU A 94 5.97 -4.32 -19.54
N LEU A 95 6.99 -5.17 -19.44
CA LEU A 95 7.48 -5.69 -18.18
C LEU A 95 8.95 -5.35 -18.04
N ASP A 96 9.22 -4.42 -17.15
CA ASP A 96 10.56 -3.95 -16.83
C ASP A 96 10.98 -4.41 -15.43
N LEU A 97 12.23 -4.87 -15.33
CA LEU A 97 12.84 -5.21 -14.04
C LEU A 97 13.75 -4.05 -13.65
N VAL A 98 13.40 -3.38 -12.56
CA VAL A 98 14.18 -2.26 -12.02
C VAL A 98 14.82 -2.69 -10.71
N GLU A 99 16.11 -2.39 -10.54
CA GLU A 99 16.77 -2.53 -9.25
C GLU A 99 16.25 -1.45 -8.30
N GLY A 100 15.63 -1.87 -7.21
CA GLY A 100 15.02 -0.97 -6.23
C GLY A 100 14.93 -1.60 -4.85
N MET A 101 14.36 -0.84 -3.92
CA MET A 101 14.19 -1.26 -2.53
C MET A 101 12.85 -0.78 -2.01
N GLN A 102 12.17 -1.65 -1.27
CA GLN A 102 10.98 -1.31 -0.49
C GLN A 102 11.25 -1.62 0.97
N PHE A 103 10.70 -0.80 1.86
CA PHE A 103 10.74 -1.01 3.30
C PHE A 103 9.38 -0.66 3.92
N ASP A 104 9.07 -1.26 5.07
CA ASP A 104 7.76 -1.14 5.73
C ASP A 104 7.62 0.17 6.53
N ARG A 105 7.80 1.31 5.85
CA ARG A 105 7.51 2.65 6.38
C ARG A 105 6.76 3.47 5.33
N GLY A 106 5.73 4.16 5.77
CA GLY A 106 4.95 5.10 4.94
C GLY A 106 5.22 6.54 5.33
N TYR A 107 4.63 7.48 4.59
CA TYR A 107 4.72 8.90 4.91
C TYR A 107 4.10 9.22 6.29
N LEU A 108 4.69 10.17 7.00
CA LEU A 108 4.26 10.55 8.35
C LEU A 108 2.90 11.27 8.40
N SER A 109 2.44 11.83 7.27
CA SER A 109 1.18 12.56 7.19
C SER A 109 0.48 12.34 5.86
N ALA A 110 -0.84 12.13 5.88
CA ALA A 110 -1.66 12.02 4.67
C ALA A 110 -1.58 13.27 3.77
N TYR A 111 -1.23 14.44 4.32
CA TYR A 111 -1.01 15.65 3.52
C TYR A 111 0.25 15.61 2.64
N MET A 112 1.09 14.59 2.79
CA MET A 112 2.24 14.36 1.92
C MET A 112 1.89 13.55 0.66
N CYS A 113 0.65 13.05 0.54
CA CYS A 113 0.19 12.40 -0.68
C CYS A 113 0.26 13.35 -1.88
N THR A 114 0.65 12.80 -3.02
CA THR A 114 0.58 13.49 -4.32
C THR A 114 -0.67 13.08 -5.08
N ASP A 115 -1.09 11.83 -4.91
CA ASP A 115 -2.32 11.27 -5.45
C ASP A 115 -3.27 10.99 -4.29
N MET A 116 -4.29 11.83 -4.13
CA MET A 116 -5.29 11.72 -3.06
C MET A 116 -6.32 10.63 -3.33
N ASP A 117 -6.46 10.17 -4.58
CA ASP A 117 -7.41 9.12 -4.95
C ASP A 117 -6.82 7.74 -4.62
N LYS A 118 -5.53 7.55 -4.94
CA LYS A 118 -4.79 6.33 -4.60
C LYS A 118 -4.19 6.33 -3.20
N MET A 119 -4.11 7.49 -2.56
CA MET A 119 -3.38 7.70 -1.30
C MET A 119 -1.90 7.31 -1.44
N GLU A 120 -1.26 7.82 -2.49
CA GLU A 120 0.13 7.54 -2.86
C GLU A 120 0.95 8.83 -2.90
N ALA A 121 2.25 8.70 -2.61
CA ALA A 121 3.23 9.78 -2.68
C ALA A 121 4.28 9.47 -3.77
N ASN A 122 4.00 9.93 -4.99
CA ASN A 122 4.80 9.72 -6.18
C ASN A 122 5.75 10.91 -6.37
N LEU A 123 7.04 10.65 -6.20
CA LEU A 123 8.10 11.64 -6.38
C LEU A 123 8.97 11.25 -7.57
N ASP A 124 8.89 11.99 -8.67
CA ASP A 124 9.79 11.79 -9.82
C ASP A 124 11.15 12.46 -9.57
N ASP A 125 12.23 11.69 -9.78
CA ASP A 125 13.63 12.10 -9.59
C ASP A 125 13.88 12.92 -8.30
N PRO A 126 13.54 12.39 -7.10
CA PRO A 126 13.70 13.13 -5.86
C PRO A 126 15.16 13.12 -5.38
N TYR A 127 15.54 14.19 -4.68
CA TYR A 127 16.67 14.12 -3.75
C TYR A 127 16.27 13.27 -2.55
N VAL A 128 17.20 12.46 -2.04
CA VAL A 128 16.98 11.63 -0.86
C VAL A 128 17.90 12.09 0.26
N LEU A 129 17.32 12.63 1.33
CA LEU A 129 18.02 12.92 2.57
C LEU A 129 17.89 11.73 3.51
N ILE A 130 19.02 11.17 3.95
CA ILE A 130 19.06 10.06 4.90
C ILE A 130 19.77 10.53 6.17
N THR A 131 19.14 10.34 7.32
CA THR A 131 19.72 10.65 8.63
C THR A 131 19.26 9.62 9.66
N ASP A 132 20.12 9.33 10.65
CA ASP A 132 19.80 8.48 11.79
C ASP A 132 19.24 9.26 12.98
N LYS A 133 19.09 10.58 12.84
CA LYS A 133 18.61 11.47 13.90
C LYS A 133 17.13 11.79 13.75
N LYS A 134 16.46 12.02 14.89
CA LYS A 134 15.17 12.69 14.92
C LYS A 134 15.27 14.15 14.47
N ILE A 135 14.31 14.58 13.66
CA ILE A 135 14.18 15.96 13.19
C ILE A 135 12.95 16.57 13.87
N SER A 136 13.18 17.37 14.90
CA SER A 136 12.10 18.09 15.61
C SER A 136 12.08 19.58 15.27
N ASN A 137 13.23 20.14 14.86
CA ASN A 137 13.38 21.55 14.52
C ASN A 137 13.69 21.72 13.03
N ILE A 138 13.00 22.64 12.38
CA ILE A 138 13.25 22.98 10.97
C ILE A 138 14.65 23.56 10.75
N GLN A 139 15.27 24.12 11.80
CA GLN A 139 16.63 24.67 11.80
C GLN A 139 17.73 23.60 11.67
N ASP A 140 17.40 22.32 11.75
CA ASP A 140 18.33 21.22 11.47
C ASP A 140 18.45 20.92 9.97
N LEU A 141 17.53 21.46 9.16
CA LEU A 141 17.45 21.28 7.70
C LEU A 141 17.70 22.51 6.79
N PRO A 142 17.97 23.75 7.25
CA PRO A 142 17.81 24.95 6.43
C PRO A 142 18.75 25.03 5.22
N PRO A 143 20.06 24.64 5.28
CA PRO A 143 20.92 24.77 4.11
C PRO A 143 20.47 23.89 2.94
N LEU A 144 19.88 22.74 3.25
CA LEU A 144 19.41 21.78 2.25
C LEU A 144 18.06 22.20 1.68
N LEU A 145 17.10 22.58 2.54
CA LEU A 145 15.75 22.95 2.11
C LEU A 145 15.78 24.14 1.15
N GLU A 146 16.59 25.16 1.42
CA GLU A 146 16.70 26.31 0.53
C GLU A 146 17.21 25.94 -0.87
N GLN A 147 18.16 25.00 -0.96
CA GLN A 147 18.71 24.57 -2.24
C GLN A 147 17.68 23.78 -3.03
N VAL A 148 16.98 22.83 -2.39
CA VAL A 148 15.97 22.00 -3.06
C VAL A 148 14.78 22.86 -3.53
N VAL A 149 14.32 23.81 -2.69
CA VAL A 149 13.25 24.75 -3.06
C VAL A 149 13.67 25.62 -4.25
N LYS A 150 14.90 26.17 -4.26
CA LYS A 150 15.40 26.99 -5.38
C LYS A 150 15.48 26.21 -6.69
N MET A 151 15.77 24.91 -6.62
CA MET A 151 15.83 24.03 -7.78
C MET A 151 14.43 23.56 -8.25
N GLY A 152 13.39 23.79 -7.45
CA GLY A 152 12.05 23.24 -7.69
C GLY A 152 12.02 21.71 -7.65
N ALA A 153 13.01 21.10 -7.00
CA ALA A 153 13.17 19.66 -6.96
C ALA A 153 12.30 19.03 -5.86
N ARG A 154 12.07 17.72 -5.99
CA ARG A 154 11.32 16.92 -5.00
C ARG A 154 12.27 16.37 -3.94
N LEU A 155 11.82 16.23 -2.69
CA LEU A 155 12.63 15.71 -1.58
C LEU A 155 11.94 14.53 -0.88
N LEU A 156 12.68 13.44 -0.71
CA LEU A 156 12.36 12.36 0.22
C LEU A 156 13.27 12.48 1.44
N ILE A 157 12.70 12.53 2.64
CA ILE A 157 13.43 12.51 3.91
C ILE A 157 13.23 11.15 4.56
N ILE A 158 14.31 10.45 4.85
CA ILE A 158 14.33 9.20 5.62
C ILE A 158 15.07 9.49 6.92
N ALA A 159 14.35 9.48 8.04
CA ALA A 159 14.89 9.81 9.36
C ALA A 159 14.49 8.77 10.42
N GLU A 160 15.05 8.85 11.64
CA GLU A 160 14.52 8.08 12.77
C GLU A 160 13.06 8.48 13.05
N ASP A 161 12.79 9.79 13.02
CA ASP A 161 11.48 10.40 13.20
C ASP A 161 11.49 11.85 12.69
N VAL A 162 10.35 12.37 12.23
CA VAL A 162 10.17 13.80 11.93
C VAL A 162 8.93 14.30 12.66
N GLU A 163 9.13 15.16 13.65
CA GLU A 163 8.09 15.54 14.60
C GLU A 163 8.05 17.07 14.85
N GLY A 164 7.05 17.49 15.63
CA GLY A 164 6.96 18.86 16.14
C GLY A 164 6.86 19.94 15.06
N GLU A 165 7.69 20.98 15.22
CA GLU A 165 7.69 22.17 14.36
C GLU A 165 8.18 21.82 12.94
N ALA A 166 9.16 20.93 12.82
CA ALA A 166 9.68 20.48 11.53
C ALA A 166 8.59 19.85 10.68
N LEU A 167 7.86 18.86 11.22
CA LEU A 167 6.78 18.19 10.49
C LEU A 167 5.68 19.18 10.06
N THR A 168 5.26 20.04 10.98
CA THR A 168 4.22 21.05 10.70
C THR A 168 4.64 21.97 9.56
N THR A 169 5.90 22.41 9.56
CA THR A 169 6.44 23.31 8.53
C THR A 169 6.52 22.62 7.17
N LEU A 170 6.94 21.36 7.12
CA LEU A 170 7.00 20.57 5.88
C LEU A 170 5.59 20.41 5.28
N ILE A 171 4.59 20.08 6.10
CA ILE A 171 3.19 19.93 5.65
C ILE A 171 2.66 21.26 5.09
N VAL A 172 2.87 22.38 5.79
CA VAL A 172 2.36 23.69 5.35
C VAL A 172 2.98 24.11 4.03
N ASN A 173 4.28 23.88 3.83
CA ASN A 173 4.95 24.20 2.55
C ASN A 173 4.48 23.29 1.41
N LYS A 174 4.28 22.00 1.70
CA LYS A 174 3.70 21.05 0.74
C LYS A 174 2.30 21.47 0.29
N LEU A 175 1.42 21.82 1.23
CA LEU A 175 0.06 22.28 0.93
C LEU A 175 0.02 23.60 0.15
N ARG A 176 1.02 24.48 0.35
CA ARG A 176 1.16 25.73 -0.41
C ARG A 176 1.71 25.52 -1.82
N GLY A 177 2.12 24.30 -2.17
CA GLY A 177 2.73 23.98 -3.46
C GLY A 177 4.14 24.58 -3.64
N THR A 178 4.73 25.15 -2.60
CA THR A 178 6.07 25.76 -2.65
C THR A 178 7.16 24.70 -2.62
N PHE A 179 6.87 23.51 -2.08
CA PHE A 179 7.88 22.49 -1.85
C PHE A 179 7.26 21.08 -1.86
N ASN A 180 7.73 20.21 -2.75
CA ASN A 180 7.23 18.84 -2.83
C ASN A 180 8.13 17.90 -1.99
N VAL A 181 7.69 17.61 -0.77
CA VAL A 181 8.43 16.80 0.20
C VAL A 181 7.59 15.69 0.80
N VAL A 182 8.24 14.54 1.02
CA VAL A 182 7.69 13.39 1.74
C VAL A 182 8.70 12.98 2.81
N ALA A 183 8.23 12.79 4.04
CA ALA A 183 9.05 12.32 5.15
C ALA A 183 8.57 10.95 5.61
N VAL A 184 9.52 10.04 5.80
CA VAL A 184 9.36 8.62 6.14
C VAL A 184 10.23 8.25 7.33
#